data_AF-M1WZJ0-F1
#
_entry.id   AF-M1WZJ0-F1
#
_cell.length_a   1.000
_cell.length_b   1.000
_cell.length_c   1.000
_cell.angle_alpha   90.00
_cell.angle_beta   90.00
_cell.angle_gamma   90.00
#
_symmetry.space_group_name_H-M   'P 1'
#
loop_
_entity.id
_entity.type
_entity.pdbx_description
1 polymer ?
#
loop_
_entity_poly.entity_id
_entity_poly.type
_entity_poly.pdbx_seq_one_letter_code
_entity_poly.pdbx_strand_id
1 'polypeptide(L)' 'MSDLNRGIMKFQGADSPTLVIISTLLLLGSISSLVIWALQSAYVVN' A
#
# COMPACT_ATOMS: atom_id res chain seq x y z
N MET A 1 3.16 -13.96 11.20
CA MET A 1 2.17 -12.93 11.60
C MET A 1 1.00 -13.59 12.34
N SER A 2 1.22 -14.26 13.48
CA SER A 2 0.09 -14.83 14.24
C SER A 2 -0.54 -13.83 15.21
N ASP A 3 0.22 -12.84 15.69
CA ASP A 3 -0.23 -11.88 16.69
C ASP A 3 -1.27 -10.88 16.16
N LEU A 4 -1.13 -10.46 14.89
CA LEU A 4 -2.09 -9.59 14.19
C LEU A 4 -3.46 -10.28 13.98
N ASN A 5 -3.47 -11.61 13.91
CA ASN A 5 -4.69 -12.42 13.85
C ASN A 5 -5.31 -12.64 15.23
N ARG A 6 -5.53 -11.56 15.98
CA ARG A 6 -6.15 -11.58 17.31
C ARG A 6 -7.27 -10.54 17.42
N GLY A 7 -8.24 -10.80 18.28
CA GLY A 7 -9.34 -9.88 18.56
C GLY A 7 -10.13 -9.51 17.31
N ILE A 8 -10.37 -8.22 17.12
CA ILE A 8 -11.17 -7.67 16.01
C ILE A 8 -10.43 -7.60 14.67
N MET A 9 -9.11 -7.81 14.64
CA MET A 9 -8.29 -7.75 13.42
C MET A 9 -8.09 -9.12 12.76
N LYS A 10 -8.92 -10.12 13.11
CA LYS A 10 -8.92 -11.45 12.51
C LYS A 10 -9.58 -11.43 11.14
N PHE A 11 -8.82 -11.06 10.12
CA PHE A 11 -9.26 -11.12 8.73
C PHE A 11 -8.72 -12.39 8.09
N GLN A 12 -9.64 -13.27 7.67
CA GLN A 12 -9.26 -14.54 7.08
C GLN A 12 -8.45 -14.32 5.80
N GLY A 13 -7.23 -14.87 5.76
CA GLY A 13 -6.36 -14.79 4.59
C GLY A 13 -5.63 -13.46 4.39
N ALA A 14 -5.82 -12.46 5.25
CA ALA A 14 -5.18 -11.15 5.13
C ALA A 14 -3.64 -11.22 5.16
N ASP A 15 -3.08 -12.17 5.92
CA ASP A 15 -1.63 -12.40 5.98
C ASP A 15 -1.11 -13.36 4.90
N SER A 16 -1.94 -13.72 3.91
CA SER A 16 -1.46 -14.55 2.81
C SER A 16 -0.44 -13.78 1.96
N PRO A 17 0.68 -14.41 1.54
CA PRO A 17 1.74 -13.72 0.79
C PRO A 17 1.22 -12.98 -0.44
N THR A 18 0.25 -13.57 -1.15
CA THR A 18 -0.38 -12.98 -2.34
C THR A 18 -1.11 -11.69 -2.01
N LEU A 19 -1.94 -11.67 -0.97
CA LEU A 19 -2.69 -10.47 -0.57
C LEU A 19 -1.78 -9.35 -0.09
N VAL A 20 -0.72 -9.69 0.65
CA VAL A 20 0.28 -8.73 1.10
C VAL A 20 1.02 -8.08 -0.08
N ILE A 21 1.38 -8.85 -1.11
CA ILE A 21 2.04 -8.30 -2.31
C ILE A 21 1.12 -7.34 -3.05
N ILE A 22 -0.14 -7.72 -3.26
CA ILE A 22 -1.12 -6.90 -3.98
C ILE A 22 -1.39 -5.59 -3.22
N SER A 23 -1.60 -5.65 -1.91
CA SER A 23 -1.84 -4.46 -1.09
C SER A 23 -0.62 -3.54 -1.04
N THR A 24 0.58 -4.11 -1.01
CA THR A 24 1.84 -3.36 -1.06
C THR A 24 1.99 -2.63 -2.39
N LEU A 25 1.73 -3.29 -3.53
CA LEU A 25 1.80 -2.66 -4.84
C LEU A 25 0.78 -1.52 -4.96
N LEU A 26 -0.44 -1.71 -4.45
CA LEU A 26 -1.46 -0.65 -4.43
C LEU A 26 -1.02 0.54 -3.59
N LEU A 27 -0.54 0.32 -2.37
CA LEU A 27 -0.13 1.39 -1.46
C LEU A 27 1.09 2.14 -2.00
N LEU A 28 2.17 1.42 -2.33
CA LEU A 28 3.39 2.06 -2.83
C LEU A 28 3.17 2.70 -4.19
N GLY A 29 2.43 2.05 -5.10
CA GLY A 29 2.07 2.63 -6.39
C GLY A 29 1.26 3.92 -6.26
N SER A 30 0.29 3.95 -5.34
CA SER A 30 -0.49 5.16 -5.07
C SER A 30 0.38 6.29 -4.52
N ILE A 31 1.25 5.99 -3.55
CA ILE A 31 2.17 6.98 -2.97
C ILE A 31 3.12 7.51 -4.06
N SER A 32 3.75 6.63 -4.83
CA SER A 32 4.65 7.04 -5.92
C SER A 32 3.93 7.90 -6.96
N SER A 33 2.70 7.53 -7.35
CA SER A 33 1.90 8.32 -8.28
C SER A 33 1.60 9.72 -7.72
N LEU A 34 1.24 9.83 -6.44
CA LEU A 34 0.97 11.12 -5.79
C LEU A 34 2.23 11.97 -5.70
N VAL A 35 3.39 11.37 -5.40
CA VAL A 35 4.67 12.08 -5.37
C VAL A 35 5.05 12.61 -6.76
N ILE A 36 4.95 11.78 -7.80
CA ILE A 36 5.22 12.20 -9.18
C ILE A 36 4.29 13.34 -9.59
N TRP A 37 3.00 13.18 -9.31
CA TRP A 37 2.00 14.21 -9.61
C TRP A 37 2.28 15.51 -8.85
N ALA A 38 2.65 15.44 -7.57
CA ALA A 38 3.00 16.61 -6.78
C ALA A 38 4.24 17.33 -7.33
N LEU A 39 5.27 16.57 -7.75
CA LEU A 39 6.46 17.15 -8.36
C LEU A 39 6.14 17.87 -9.67
N GLN A 40 5.36 17.26 -10.56
CA GLN A 40 4.93 17.87 -11.83
C GLN A 40 3.99 19.07 -11.64
N SER A 41 3.15 19.04 -10.61
CA SER A 41 2.16 20.09 -10.35
C SER A 41 2.76 21.30 -9.64
N ALA A 42 3.68 21.07 -8.69
CA ALA A 42 4.28 22.13 -7.90
C ALA A 42 5.53 22.74 -8.54
N TYR A 43 6.24 21.96 -9.37
CA TYR A 43 7.46 22.40 -10.03
C TYR A 43 7.34 22.20 -11.54
N VAL A 44 7.97 23.07 -12.32
CA VAL A 44 8.11 22.87 -13.77
C VAL A 44 9.15 21.78 -13.99
N VAL A 45 8.73 20.53 -13.79
CA VAL A 45 9.50 19.33 -14.14
C VAL A 45 8.97 18.85 -15.48
N ASN A 46 9.37 19.55 -16.54
CA ASN A 46 9.22 19.13 -17.93
C ASN A 46 10.61 18.98 -18.54
#